data_AF-R5JCT2-F1
#
_entry.id   AF-R5JCT2-F1
#
_cell.length_a   1.000
_cell.length_b   1.000
_cell.length_c   1.000
_cell.angle_alpha   90.00
_cell.angle_beta   90.00
_cell.angle_gamma   90.00
#
_symmetry.space_group_name_H-M   'P 1'
#
loop_
_entity.id
_entity.type
_entity.pdbx_description
1 polymer ?
#
loop_
_entity_poly.entity_id
_entity_poly.type
_entity_poly.pdbx_seq_one_letter_code
_entity_poly.pdbx_strand_id
1 'polypeptide(L)' 'MLDSKEPNWDDFKGFLKGEVRYASVMKQYPAEAEELFQAAEDNAKWRYNNYKRLANQAWGVAE' A
#
# COMPACT_ATOMS: atom_id res chain seq x y z
N MET A 1 -6.08 14.83 10.39
CA MET A 1 -4.78 14.26 10.78
C MET A 1 -4.72 12.80 10.36
N LEU A 2 -3.57 12.28 9.93
CA LEU A 2 -3.37 10.86 9.58
C LEU A 2 -2.65 10.16 10.74
N ASP A 3 -3.27 9.15 11.35
CA ASP A 3 -2.77 8.54 12.59
C ASP A 3 -1.62 7.52 12.37
N SER A 4 -1.36 7.15 11.12
CA SER A 4 -0.26 6.26 10.73
C SER A 4 1.00 7.05 10.37
N LYS A 5 2.17 6.51 10.73
CA LYS A 5 3.48 7.00 10.23
C LYS A 5 3.62 6.78 8.72
N GLU A 6 4.61 7.44 8.12
CA GLU A 6 5.01 7.15 6.74
C GLU A 6 5.57 5.71 6.64
N PRO A 7 5.06 4.88 5.71
CA PRO A 7 5.55 3.53 5.53
C PRO A 7 6.90 3.52 4.81
N ASN A 8 7.74 2.52 5.10
CA ASN A 8 8.88 2.19 4.27
C ASN A 8 8.41 1.34 3.07
N TRP A 9 8.43 1.91 1.87
CA TRP A 9 7.90 1.24 0.68
C TRP A 9 8.76 0.05 0.23
N ASP A 10 10.05 0.07 0.53
CA ASP A 10 10.97 -1.03 0.19
C ASP A 10 10.58 -2.34 0.91
N ASP A 11 9.92 -2.22 2.07
CA ASP A 11 9.45 -3.36 2.85
C ASP A 11 8.11 -3.93 2.33
N PHE A 12 7.42 -3.26 1.42
CA PHE A 12 6.03 -3.59 1.02
C PHE A 12 5.93 -4.99 0.39
N LYS A 13 6.73 -5.26 -0.65
CA LYS A 13 6.75 -6.58 -1.29
C LYS A 13 7.29 -7.66 -0.36
N GLY A 14 8.24 -7.31 0.53
CA GLY A 14 8.73 -8.20 1.58
C GLY A 14 7.62 -8.62 2.54
N PHE A 15 6.80 -7.67 2.98
CA PHE A 15 5.62 -7.92 3.80
C PHE A 15 4.63 -8.87 3.10
N LEU A 16 4.33 -8.64 1.81
CA LEU A 16 3.46 -9.55 1.05
C LEU A 16 4.05 -10.96 1.02
N LYS A 17 5.33 -11.09 0.64
CA LYS A 17 6.01 -12.40 0.54
C LYS A 17 6.13 -13.14 1.89
N GLY A 18 5.99 -12.45 3.02
CA GLY A 18 5.96 -13.04 4.36
C GLY A 18 4.65 -13.75 4.73
N GLU A 19 3.56 -13.49 4.00
CA GLU A 19 2.24 -14.08 4.26
C GLU A 19 1.94 -15.24 3.30
N VAL A 20 1.45 -16.36 3.85
CA VAL A 20 1.18 -17.60 3.08
C VAL A 20 0.23 -17.33 1.90
N ARG A 21 -0.75 -16.45 2.07
CA ARG A 21 -1.76 -16.11 1.03
C ARG A 21 -1.17 -15.46 -0.23
N TYR A 22 -0.02 -14.79 -0.13
CA TYR A 22 0.67 -14.18 -1.27
C TYR A 22 1.81 -15.07 -1.75
N ALA A 23 2.51 -15.74 -0.83
CA ALA A 23 3.57 -16.70 -1.16
C ALA A 23 3.03 -17.87 -2.01
N SER A 24 1.78 -18.31 -1.81
CA SER A 24 1.14 -19.35 -2.61
C SER A 24 0.97 -18.95 -4.08
N VAL A 25 0.54 -17.71 -4.35
CA VAL A 25 0.41 -17.14 -5.70
C VAL A 25 1.77 -16.98 -6.36
N MET A 26 2.78 -16.46 -5.65
CA MET A 26 4.15 -16.33 -6.16
C MET A 26 4.73 -17.68 -6.58
N LYS A 27 4.43 -18.75 -5.83
CA LYS A 27 4.90 -20.10 -6.13
C LYS A 27 4.23 -20.68 -7.39
N GLN A 28 2.94 -20.40 -7.60
CA GLN A 28 2.18 -20.96 -8.71
C GLN A 28 2.34 -20.17 -10.01
N TYR A 29 2.40 -18.84 -9.92
CA TYR A 29 2.36 -17.90 -11.04
C TYR A 29 3.37 -16.77 -10.83
N PRO A 30 4.69 -17.04 -10.95
CA PRO A 30 5.73 -16.10 -10.53
C PRO A 30 5.76 -14.80 -11.35
N ALA A 31 5.42 -14.83 -12.64
CA ALA A 31 5.40 -13.64 -13.48
C ALA A 31 4.20 -12.74 -13.13
N GLU A 32 3.02 -13.33 -13.08
CA GLU A 32 1.77 -12.65 -12.73
C GLU A 32 1.80 -12.14 -11.29
N ALA A 33 2.41 -12.89 -10.37
CA ALA A 33 2.56 -12.46 -8.99
C ALA A 33 3.42 -11.20 -8.86
N GLU A 34 4.50 -11.08 -9.63
CA GLU A 34 5.33 -9.87 -9.59
C GLU A 34 4.58 -8.66 -10.16
N GLU A 35 3.82 -8.84 -11.25
CA GLU A 35 2.92 -7.80 -11.78
C GLU A 35 1.85 -7.39 -10.76
N LEU A 36 1.20 -8.37 -10.11
CA LEU A 36 0.18 -8.14 -9.09
C LEU A 36 0.76 -7.45 -7.85
N PHE A 37 1.97 -7.81 -7.43
CA PHE A 37 2.64 -7.18 -6.30
C PHE A 37 3.04 -5.74 -6.61
N GLN A 38 3.51 -5.46 -7.83
CA GLN A 38 3.77 -4.09 -8.28
C GLN A 38 2.48 -3.26 -8.28
N ALA A 39 1.41 -3.78 -8.89
CA ALA A 39 0.12 -3.10 -8.92
C ALA A 39 -0.45 -2.86 -7.50
N ALA A 40 -0.28 -3.81 -6.58
CA ALA A 40 -0.69 -3.66 -5.19
C ALA A 40 0.08 -2.53 -4.47
N GLU A 41 1.39 -2.42 -4.71
CA GLU A 41 2.23 -1.37 -4.16
C GLU A 41 1.83 0.01 -4.69
N ASP A 42 1.61 0.13 -6.00
CA ASP A 42 1.19 1.37 -6.65
C ASP A 42 -0.19 1.83 -6.15
N ASN A 43 -1.12 0.89 -5.99
CA ASN A 43 -2.44 1.15 -5.40
C ASN A 43 -2.35 1.58 -3.93
N ALA A 44 -1.45 0.98 -3.15
CA ALA A 44 -1.22 1.36 -1.77
C ALA A 44 -0.63 2.78 -1.67
N LYS A 45 0.34 3.13 -2.53
CA LYS A 45 0.91 4.49 -2.64
C LYS A 45 -0.17 5.50 -3.02
N TRP A 46 -0.99 5.19 -4.02
CA TRP A 46 -2.10 6.04 -4.44
C TRP A 46 -3.10 6.29 -3.31
N ARG A 47 -3.49 5.25 -2.57
CA ARG A 47 -4.39 5.37 -1.42
C ARG A 47 -3.78 6.20 -0.29
N TYR A 48 -2.52 5.95 0.06
CA TYR A 48 -1.78 6.70 1.07
C TYR A 48 -1.69 8.20 0.73
N ASN A 49 -1.35 8.53 -0.52
CA ASN A 49 -1.29 9.91 -1.00
C ASN A 49 -2.65 10.62 -0.93
N ASN A 50 -3.74 9.91 -1.23
CA ASN A 50 -5.08 10.44 -1.04
C ASN A 50 -5.40 10.71 0.43
N TYR A 51 -5.04 9.80 1.33
CA TYR A 51 -5.22 10.03 2.78
C TYR A 51 -4.38 11.19 3.29
N LYS A 52 -3.12 11.35 2.85
CA LYS A 52 -2.31 12.55 3.14
C LYS A 52 -3.01 13.81 2.66
N ARG A 53 -3.53 13.81 1.43
CA ARG A 53 -4.27 14.96 0.87
C ARG A 53 -5.50 15.29 1.71
N LEU A 54 -6.34 14.31 2.04
CA LEU A 54 -7.54 14.52 2.86
C LEU A 54 -7.20 14.96 4.28
N ALA A 55 -6.12 14.44 4.88
CA ALA A 55 -5.68 14.83 6.21
C ALA A 55 -5.10 16.25 6.26
N ASN A 56 -4.51 16.73 5.15
CA ASN A 56 -3.97 18.08 4.97
C ASN A 56 -5.02 19.08 4.44
N GLN A 57 -6.11 18.60 3.85
CA GLN A 57 -7.27 19.43 3.58
C GLN A 57 -7.86 19.82 4.94
N ALA A 58 -7.78 21.10 5.24
CA ALA A 58 -8.28 21.67 6.47
C ALA A 58 -9.71 21.17 6.74
N TRP A 59 -9.93 20.73 7.98
CA TRP A 59 -11.23 20.73 8.62
C TRP A 59 -11.72 22.19 8.66
N GLY A 60 -12.27 22.66 7.55
CA GLY A 60 -13.10 23.86 7.50
C GLY A 60 -14.48 23.49 8.04
N VAL A 61 -14.57 23.17 9.33
CA VAL A 61 -15.82 23.39 10.04
C VAL A 61 -15.68 24.79 10.61
N ALA A 62 -16.28 25.73 9.88
CA ALA A 62 -16.68 26.98 10.49
C ALA A 62 -17.65 26.64 11.62
N GLU A 63 -17.20 26.84 12.86
CA GLU A 63 -18.02 27.31 13.99
C GLU A 63 -17.12 28.07 14.96
#